data_AF-A0A1M6KU01-F1
#
_entry.id   AF-A0A1M6KU01-F1
#
_cell.length_a   1.000
_cell.length_b   1.000
_cell.length_c   1.000
_cell.angle_alpha   90.00
_cell.angle_beta   90.00
_cell.angle_gamma   90.00
#
_symmetry.space_group_name_H-M   'P 1'
#
loop_
_entity.id
_entity.type
_entity.pdbx_description
1 polymer ?
#
loop_
_entity_poly.entity_id
_entity_poly.type
_entity_poly.pdbx_seq_one_letter_code
_entity_poly.pdbx_strand_id
1 'polypeptide(L)'
;MSKKMNMILFSGDYDKALAALILANSARELGIDVSMFFAFWGLFLLRNPNKITDEEKTNYEKLFARMTPKGPEDLPLSKMNFSGLGKTFLKEMMKDDDAPPLEAFLKGARKKGVKFYGCKLSMEVMGFKKEELIPEVEIIDAKGYIKDAVDSDIQLFI
;
A
#
# COMPACT_ATOMS: atom_id res chain seq x y z
N MET A 1 -10.06 7.31 -25.05
CA MET A 1 -10.00 7.38 -23.57
C MET A 1 -8.85 6.52 -23.12
N SER A 2 -8.08 6.95 -22.11
CA SER A 2 -7.08 6.06 -21.51
C SER A 2 -7.78 4.88 -20.83
N LYS A 3 -7.18 3.69 -20.91
CA LYS A 3 -7.62 2.52 -20.16
C LYS A 3 -7.40 2.75 -18.66
N LYS A 4 -8.23 2.16 -17.82
CA LYS A 4 -8.16 2.29 -16.36
C LYS A 4 -7.95 0.95 -15.68
N MET A 5 -7.06 0.91 -14.70
CA MET A 5 -6.82 -0.22 -13.82
C MET A 5 -7.06 0.19 -12.37
N ASN A 6 -7.92 -0.55 -11.70
CA ASN A 6 -8.26 -0.39 -10.30
C ASN A 6 -7.79 -1.61 -9.51
N MET A 7 -7.19 -1.38 -8.34
CA MET A 7 -6.73 -2.44 -7.47
C MET A 7 -7.18 -2.19 -6.03
N ILE A 8 -7.80 -3.17 -5.38
CA ILE A 8 -7.84 -3.23 -3.92
C ILE A 8 -6.54 -3.85 -3.46
N LEU A 9 -5.76 -3.12 -2.66
CA LEU A 9 -4.70 -3.71 -1.87
C LEU A 9 -5.21 -3.93 -0.44
N PHE A 10 -5.62 -5.16 -0.17
CA PHE A 10 -6.03 -5.64 1.14
C PHE A 10 -4.83 -6.23 1.89
N SER A 11 -3.96 -6.96 1.18
CA SER A 11 -2.81 -7.63 1.79
C SER A 11 -1.76 -6.63 2.27
N GLY A 12 -1.16 -6.93 3.43
CA GLY A 12 -0.07 -6.16 4.04
C GLY A 12 1.27 -6.91 3.97
N ASP A 13 1.44 -7.72 2.93
CA ASP A 13 2.63 -8.55 2.73
C ASP A 13 3.58 -7.88 1.72
N TYR A 14 4.88 -7.93 2.00
CA TYR A 14 5.93 -7.28 1.21
C TYR A 14 5.92 -7.73 -0.25
N ASP A 15 5.86 -9.04 -0.48
CA ASP A 15 5.88 -9.67 -1.81
C ASP A 15 4.60 -9.38 -2.62
N LYS A 16 3.43 -9.34 -1.97
CA LYS A 16 2.18 -8.96 -2.65
C LYS A 16 2.13 -7.47 -2.96
N ALA A 17 2.57 -6.62 -2.03
CA ALA A 17 2.69 -5.18 -2.27
C ALA A 17 3.70 -4.89 -3.40
N LEU A 18 4.79 -5.65 -3.46
CA LEU A 18 5.77 -5.58 -4.54
C LEU A 18 5.13 -5.92 -5.89
N ALA A 19 4.41 -7.03 -5.98
CA ALA A 19 3.69 -7.42 -7.18
C ALA A 19 2.66 -6.36 -7.62
N ALA A 20 1.86 -5.83 -6.68
CA ALA A 20 0.89 -4.77 -6.96
C ALA A 20 1.55 -3.50 -7.52
N LEU A 21 2.67 -3.07 -6.92
CA LEU A 21 3.37 -1.87 -7.36
C LEU A 21 4.15 -2.07 -8.67
N ILE A 22 4.65 -3.28 -8.95
CA ILE A 22 5.21 -3.62 -10.27
C ILE A 22 4.12 -3.42 -11.34
N LEU A 23 2.95 -4.03 -11.15
CA LEU A 23 1.82 -3.88 -12.07
C LEU A 23 1.38 -2.42 -12.22
N ALA A 24 1.26 -1.69 -11.11
CA ALA A 24 0.90 -0.27 -11.12
C ALA A 24 1.89 0.56 -11.94
N ASN A 25 3.19 0.37 -11.71
CA ASN A 25 4.24 1.10 -12.41
C ASN A 25 4.25 0.79 -13.91
N SER A 26 4.14 -0.48 -14.29
CA SER A 26 4.12 -0.90 -15.70
C SER A 26 2.85 -0.43 -16.42
N ALA A 27 1.69 -0.47 -15.75
CA ALA A 27 0.45 0.07 -16.31
C ALA A 27 0.58 1.58 -16.60
N ARG A 28 1.18 2.36 -15.69
CA ARG A 28 1.45 3.79 -15.95
C ARG A 28 2.41 4.01 -17.13
N GLU A 29 3.41 3.16 -17.31
CA GLU A 29 4.33 3.22 -18.46
C GLU A 29 3.62 2.92 -19.79
N LEU A 30 2.59 2.07 -19.75
CA LEU A 30 1.70 1.79 -20.89
C LEU A 30 0.60 2.85 -21.08
N GLY A 31 0.63 3.94 -20.31
CA GLY A 31 -0.34 5.02 -20.38
C GLY A 31 -1.69 4.72 -19.73
N ILE A 32 -1.84 3.60 -19.01
CA ILE A 32 -3.05 3.20 -18.30
C ILE A 32 -3.17 4.03 -17.02
N ASP A 33 -4.34 4.58 -16.72
CA ASP A 33 -4.62 5.26 -15.46
C ASP A 33 -4.82 4.24 -14.33
N VAL A 34 -4.14 4.44 -13.20
CA VAL A 34 -4.13 3.48 -12.10
C VAL A 34 -4.66 4.11 -10.82
N SER A 35 -5.61 3.42 -10.19
CA SER A 35 -6.09 3.69 -8.84
C SER A 35 -5.83 2.50 -7.94
N MET A 36 -5.39 2.77 -6.72
CA MET A 36 -5.14 1.77 -5.70
C MET A 36 -5.91 2.12 -4.43
N PHE A 37 -6.78 1.23 -3.99
CA PHE A 37 -7.58 1.35 -2.78
C PHE A 37 -7.02 0.45 -1.67
N PHE A 38 -6.47 1.07 -0.65
CA PHE A 38 -5.79 0.43 0.46
C PHE A 38 -6.77 0.19 1.60
N ALA A 39 -7.08 -1.08 1.83
CA ALA A 39 -7.99 -1.52 2.87
C ALA A 39 -7.24 -2.41 3.87
N PHE A 40 -7.63 -2.33 5.13
CA PHE A 40 -7.04 -3.10 6.23
C PHE A 40 -5.51 -3.08 6.20
N TRP A 41 -4.86 -4.22 6.04
CA TRP A 41 -3.40 -4.39 6.13
C TRP A 41 -2.65 -3.63 5.04
N GLY A 42 -3.29 -3.39 3.88
CA GLY A 42 -2.72 -2.59 2.81
C GLY A 42 -2.40 -1.15 3.25
N LEU A 43 -3.11 -0.60 4.24
CA LEU A 43 -2.83 0.74 4.78
C LEU A 43 -1.41 0.87 5.33
N PHE A 44 -0.79 -0.22 5.79
CA PHE A 44 0.59 -0.20 6.28
C PHE A 44 1.59 0.25 5.22
N LEU A 45 1.32 0.00 3.93
CA LEU A 45 2.18 0.44 2.83
C LEU A 45 2.23 1.96 2.70
N LEU A 46 1.17 2.64 3.13
CA LEU A 46 1.02 4.10 3.00
C LEU A 46 1.48 4.87 4.24
N ARG A 47 1.81 4.17 5.33
CA ARG A 47 2.24 4.82 6.58
C ARG A 47 3.55 5.57 6.37
N ASN A 48 3.61 6.77 6.94
CA ASN A 48 4.78 7.60 7.01
C ASN A 48 5.41 7.46 8.40
N PRO A 49 6.56 6.79 8.52
CA PRO A 49 7.18 6.53 9.84
C PRO A 49 7.56 7.80 10.59
N ASN A 50 7.69 8.94 9.89
CA ASN A 50 8.07 10.22 10.48
C ASN A 50 6.88 11.06 10.98
N LYS A 51 5.64 10.58 10.81
CA LYS A 51 4.42 11.33 11.15
C LYS A 51 3.46 10.56 12.08
N ILE A 52 3.95 9.51 12.72
CA ILE A 52 3.13 8.70 13.64
C ILE A 52 2.73 9.56 14.84
N THR A 53 1.43 9.60 15.15
CA THR A 53 0.88 10.34 16.29
C THR A 53 0.11 9.44 17.25
N ASP A 54 0.13 9.80 18.53
CA ASP A 54 -0.68 9.19 19.59
C ASP A 54 -1.91 10.05 19.94
N GLU A 55 -2.09 11.19 19.29
CA GLU A 55 -3.21 12.11 19.54
C GLU A 55 -4.54 11.50 19.12
N GLU A 56 -5.57 11.71 19.95
CA GLU A 56 -6.94 11.23 19.70
C GLU A 56 -7.04 9.73 19.37
N LYS A 57 -6.16 8.91 19.96
CA LYS A 57 -6.20 7.45 19.88
C LYS A 57 -6.51 6.84 21.24
N THR A 58 -7.30 5.79 21.23
CA THR A 58 -7.49 4.84 22.32
C THR A 58 -6.20 4.07 22.62
N ASN A 59 -6.13 3.44 23.79
CA ASN A 59 -4.97 2.62 24.16
C ASN A 59 -4.74 1.44 23.20
N TYR A 60 -5.81 0.85 22.66
CA TYR A 60 -5.70 -0.24 21.68
C TYR A 60 -5.16 0.26 20.33
N GLU A 61 -5.60 1.41 19.84
CA GLU A 61 -5.09 2.00 18.59
C GLU A 61 -3.62 2.39 18.72
N LYS A 62 -3.20 2.96 19.86
CA LYS A 62 -1.78 3.25 20.14
C LYS A 62 -0.94 1.98 20.14
N LEU A 63 -1.41 0.92 20.81
CA LEU A 63 -0.71 -0.36 20.85
C LEU A 63 -0.61 -0.98 19.45
N PHE A 64 -1.73 -0.99 18.71
CA PHE A 64 -1.79 -1.52 17.35
C PHE A 64 -0.83 -0.76 16.41
N ALA A 65 -0.84 0.57 16.43
CA ALA A 65 0.04 1.40 15.59
C ALA A 65 1.53 1.16 15.89
N ARG A 66 1.90 0.84 17.13
CA ARG A 66 3.29 0.56 17.54
C ARG A 66 3.75 -0.85 17.16
N MET A 67 2.85 -1.83 17.20
CA MET A 67 3.15 -3.25 16.93
C MET A 67 3.06 -3.63 15.45
N THR A 68 2.50 -2.76 14.61
CA THR A 68 2.31 -3.01 13.18
C THR A 68 3.37 -2.31 12.33
N PRO A 69 3.61 -2.78 11.09
CA PRO A 69 4.58 -2.18 10.17
C PRO A 69 4.36 -0.67 9.99
N LYS A 70 5.42 0.13 10.10
CA LYS A 70 5.34 1.60 10.04
C LYS A 70 5.51 2.18 8.63
N GLY A 71 5.71 1.30 7.65
CA GLY A 71 5.88 1.65 6.24
C GLY A 71 6.20 0.42 5.38
N PRO A 72 6.52 0.61 4.09
CA PRO A 72 6.75 -0.47 3.13
C PRO A 72 7.84 -1.46 3.58
N GLU A 73 8.96 -0.96 4.08
CA GLU A 73 10.10 -1.80 4.43
C GLU A 73 9.93 -2.59 5.74
N ASP A 74 8.83 -2.38 6.47
CA ASP A 74 8.49 -3.14 7.68
C ASP A 74 7.52 -4.29 7.39
N LEU A 75 6.95 -4.40 6.18
CA LEU A 75 5.97 -5.44 5.86
C LEU A 75 6.60 -6.85 5.92
N PRO A 76 5.92 -7.86 6.49
CA PRO A 76 6.40 -9.25 6.47
C PRO A 76 6.24 -9.88 5.09
N LEU A 77 6.90 -11.02 4.81
CA LEU A 77 6.54 -11.84 3.65
C LEU A 77 5.24 -12.62 3.90
N SER A 78 4.45 -12.82 2.84
CA SER A 78 3.22 -13.62 2.88
C SER A 78 3.47 -15.09 3.25
N LYS A 79 4.65 -15.60 2.88
CA LYS A 79 5.12 -16.96 3.16
C LYS A 79 6.61 -16.94 3.43
N MET A 80 7.10 -17.98 4.12
CA MET A 80 8.52 -18.17 4.41
C MET A 80 9.18 -16.97 5.12
N ASN A 81 8.43 -16.18 5.90
CA ASN A 81 8.98 -14.99 6.56
C ASN A 81 10.08 -15.35 7.59
N PHE A 82 9.95 -16.48 8.29
CA PHE A 82 10.90 -16.96 9.32
C PHE A 82 11.36 -15.85 10.28
N SER A 83 10.40 -15.15 10.89
CA SER A 83 10.66 -14.01 11.78
C SER A 83 11.51 -12.88 11.16
N GLY A 84 11.46 -12.73 9.83
CA GLY A 84 12.17 -11.71 9.05
C GLY A 84 13.34 -12.26 8.21
N LEU A 85 13.87 -13.44 8.53
CA LEU A 85 15.02 -14.01 7.79
C LEU A 85 14.72 -14.25 6.32
N GLY A 86 13.54 -14.76 5.99
CA GLY A 86 13.16 -15.00 4.59
C GLY A 86 13.04 -13.70 3.80
N LYS A 87 12.60 -12.61 4.45
CA LYS A 87 12.56 -11.29 3.82
C LYS A 87 13.96 -10.80 3.47
N THR A 88 14.91 -10.99 4.38
CA THR A 88 16.32 -10.65 4.12
C THR A 88 16.86 -11.42 2.92
N PHE A 89 16.61 -12.74 2.85
CA PHE A 89 17.04 -13.54 1.70
C PHE A 89 16.43 -13.05 0.38
N LEU A 90 15.12 -12.77 0.36
CA LEU A 90 14.47 -12.24 -0.83
C LEU A 90 15.08 -10.89 -1.25
N LYS A 91 15.33 -9.99 -0.30
CA LYS A 91 15.92 -8.67 -0.59
C LYS A 91 17.35 -8.77 -1.12
N GLU A 92 18.16 -9.69 -0.63
CA GLU A 92 19.50 -9.92 -1.18
C GLU A 92 19.42 -10.49 -2.60
N MET A 93 18.56 -11.48 -2.86
CA MET A 93 18.35 -12.00 -4.22
C MET A 93 17.87 -10.92 -5.19
N MET A 94 16.93 -10.06 -4.76
CA MET A 94 16.48 -8.91 -5.56
C MET A 94 17.64 -7.96 -5.87
N LYS A 95 18.50 -7.68 -4.90
CA LYS A 95 19.65 -6.80 -5.07
C LYS A 95 20.69 -7.41 -6.02
N ASP A 96 20.93 -8.71 -5.95
CA ASP A 96 21.85 -9.43 -6.85
C ASP A 96 21.37 -9.40 -8.32
N ASP A 97 20.05 -9.34 -8.53
CA ASP A 97 19.41 -9.20 -9.85
C ASP A 97 19.08 -7.73 -10.23
N ASP A 98 19.69 -6.75 -9.55
CA ASP A 98 19.48 -5.30 -9.76
C ASP A 98 18.00 -4.84 -9.63
N ALA A 99 17.16 -5.61 -8.94
CA ALA A 99 15.76 -5.28 -8.71
C ALA A 99 15.61 -4.26 -7.55
N PRO A 100 14.85 -3.16 -7.76
CA PRO A 100 14.65 -2.15 -6.72
C PRO A 100 13.88 -2.69 -5.50
N PRO A 101 14.08 -2.12 -4.29
CA PRO A 101 13.27 -2.47 -3.13
C PRO A 101 11.84 -1.94 -3.24
N LEU A 102 10.93 -2.46 -2.41
CA LEU A 102 9.51 -2.06 -2.39
C LEU A 102 9.31 -0.55 -2.25
N GLU A 103 10.07 0.13 -1.39
CA GLU A 103 10.01 1.59 -1.25
C GLU A 103 10.29 2.33 -2.56
N ALA A 104 11.23 1.83 -3.38
CA ALA A 104 11.55 2.43 -4.67
C ALA A 104 10.39 2.28 -5.66
N PHE A 105 9.71 1.13 -5.66
CA PHE A 105 8.50 0.93 -6.46
C PHE A 105 7.34 1.83 -6.02
N LEU A 106 7.15 2.03 -4.71
CA LEU A 106 6.15 2.96 -4.18
C LEU A 106 6.44 4.39 -4.62
N LYS A 107 7.70 4.81 -4.52
CA LYS A 107 8.16 6.13 -4.99
C LYS A 107 7.96 6.29 -6.50
N GLY A 108 8.21 5.25 -7.28
CA GLY A 108 7.94 5.20 -8.72
C GLY A 108 6.46 5.41 -9.04
N ALA A 109 5.57 4.67 -8.36
CA ALA A 109 4.13 4.77 -8.52
C ALA A 109 3.61 6.19 -8.21
N ARG A 110 4.10 6.79 -7.10
CA ARG A 110 3.80 8.19 -6.74
C ARG A 110 4.22 9.17 -7.82
N LYS A 111 5.47 9.06 -8.31
CA LYS A 111 5.99 9.94 -9.38
C LYS A 111 5.21 9.80 -10.70
N LYS A 112 4.71 8.61 -11.00
CA LYS A 112 3.94 8.34 -12.22
C LYS A 112 2.46 8.74 -12.09
N GLY A 113 2.03 9.27 -10.95
CA GLY A 113 0.66 9.74 -10.75
C GLY A 113 -0.36 8.62 -10.54
N VAL A 114 0.05 7.50 -9.94
CA VAL A 114 -0.90 6.52 -9.40
C VAL A 114 -1.75 7.21 -8.33
N LYS A 115 -3.07 7.00 -8.35
CA LYS A 115 -3.98 7.53 -7.32
C LYS A 115 -4.03 6.57 -6.14
N PHE A 116 -3.78 7.10 -4.94
CA PHE A 116 -3.77 6.32 -3.70
C PHE A 116 -4.99 6.67 -2.85
N TYR A 117 -5.81 5.67 -2.54
CA TYR A 117 -7.01 5.83 -1.75
C TYR A 117 -6.93 5.04 -0.44
N GLY A 118 -7.14 5.68 0.70
CA GLY A 118 -7.27 5.02 2.00
C GLY A 118 -8.73 4.66 2.29
N CYS A 119 -9.00 3.41 2.67
CA CYS A 119 -10.33 2.99 3.11
C CYS A 119 -10.72 3.66 4.42
N LYS A 120 -11.76 4.49 4.41
CA LYS A 120 -12.28 5.21 5.58
C LYS A 120 -12.52 4.29 6.77
N LEU A 121 -13.28 3.21 6.57
CA LEU A 121 -13.63 2.27 7.65
C LEU A 121 -12.38 1.59 8.23
N SER A 122 -11.42 1.20 7.38
CA SER A 122 -10.19 0.57 7.86
C SER A 122 -9.35 1.54 8.70
N MET A 123 -9.27 2.81 8.31
CA MET A 123 -8.58 3.84 9.09
C MET A 123 -9.26 4.09 10.44
N GLU A 124 -10.59 4.18 10.46
CA GLU A 124 -11.38 4.36 11.69
C GLU A 124 -11.21 3.17 12.65
N VAL A 125 -11.21 1.94 12.14
CA VAL A 125 -11.04 0.73 12.97
C VAL A 125 -9.61 0.57 13.48
N MET A 126 -8.60 0.92 12.68
CA MET A 126 -7.19 0.78 13.04
C MET A 126 -6.63 2.01 13.78
N GLY A 127 -7.43 3.08 13.89
CA GLY A 127 -7.03 4.35 14.50
C GLY A 127 -5.92 5.08 13.75
N PHE A 128 -5.84 4.92 12.43
CA PHE A 128 -4.89 5.69 11.62
C PHE A 128 -5.49 7.03 11.22
N LYS A 129 -4.70 8.07 11.37
CA LYS A 129 -5.07 9.43 10.98
C LYS A 129 -4.42 9.76 9.62
N LYS A 130 -4.97 10.73 8.89
CA LYS A 130 -4.60 11.01 7.49
C LYS A 130 -3.17 11.54 7.35
N GLU A 131 -2.74 12.38 8.29
CA GLU A 131 -1.38 12.91 8.39
C GLU A 131 -0.30 11.85 8.67
N GLU A 132 -0.66 10.69 9.24
CA GLU A 132 0.24 9.54 9.40
C GLU A 132 0.53 8.83 8.09
N LEU A 133 -0.15 9.17 6.99
CA LEU A 133 0.03 8.55 5.68
C LEU A 133 0.89 9.44 4.75
N ILE A 134 1.26 8.90 3.59
CA ILE A 134 1.85 9.72 2.51
C ILE A 134 0.87 10.83 2.08
N PRO A 135 1.37 12.03 1.73
CA PRO A 135 0.51 13.22 1.57
C PRO A 135 -0.52 13.13 0.44
N GLU A 136 -0.27 12.29 -0.57
CA GLU A 136 -1.14 12.16 -1.74
C GLU A 136 -2.36 11.24 -1.50
N VAL A 137 -2.50 10.63 -0.31
CA VAL A 137 -3.62 9.72 -0.04
C VAL A 137 -4.93 10.51 0.10
N GLU A 138 -5.93 10.10 -0.66
CA GLU A 138 -7.31 10.54 -0.51
C GLU A 138 -8.11 9.49 0.28
N ILE A 139 -8.97 9.92 1.21
CA ILE A 139 -9.75 8.99 2.02
C ILE A 139 -11.13 8.84 1.39
N ILE A 140 -11.49 7.61 1.03
CA ILE A 140 -12.80 7.30 0.43
C ILE A 140 -13.47 6.12 1.13
N ASP A 141 -14.79 6.05 1.04
CA ASP A 141 -15.55 4.90 1.51
C ASP A 141 -15.64 3.79 0.46
N ALA A 142 -16.23 2.66 0.84
CA ALA A 142 -16.43 1.53 -0.07
C ALA A 142 -17.27 1.92 -1.30
N LYS A 143 -18.20 2.87 -1.19
CA LYS A 143 -19.01 3.34 -2.33
C LYS A 143 -18.16 4.13 -3.33
N GLY A 144 -17.24 4.96 -2.84
CA GLY A 144 -16.26 5.67 -3.66
C GLY A 144 -15.38 4.69 -4.44
N TYR A 145 -14.89 3.63 -3.77
CA TYR A 145 -14.16 2.56 -4.43
C TYR A 145 -14.98 1.89 -5.54
N ILE A 146 -16.23 1.47 -5.25
CA ILE A 146 -17.07 0.77 -6.23
C ILE A 146 -17.34 1.62 -7.47
N LYS A 147 -17.53 2.94 -7.31
CA LYS A 147 -17.70 3.87 -8.44
C LYS A 147 -16.47 3.87 -9.36
N ASP A 148 -15.28 3.98 -8.79
CA ASP A 148 -14.02 3.97 -9.55
C ASP A 148 -13.74 2.60 -10.20
N ALA A 149 -14.09 1.51 -9.51
CA ALA A 149 -13.93 0.15 -10.01
C ALA A 149 -14.86 -0.18 -11.19
N VAL A 150 -16.12 0.30 -11.15
CA VAL A 150 -17.09 0.13 -12.26
C VAL A 150 -16.65 0.87 -13.51
N ASP A 151 -15.97 2.01 -13.36
CA ASP A 151 -15.43 2.79 -14.47
C ASP A 151 -14.09 2.24 -15.01
N SER A 152 -13.55 1.15 -14.43
CA SER A 152 -12.25 0.59 -14.78
C SER A 152 -12.34 -0.59 -15.75
N ASP A 153 -11.30 -0.77 -16.57
CA ASP A 153 -11.19 -1.88 -17.52
C ASP A 153 -10.60 -3.14 -16.89
N ILE A 154 -9.76 -2.98 -15.85
CA ILE A 154 -9.09 -4.06 -15.12
C ILE A 154 -9.32 -3.83 -13.62
N GLN A 155 -9.78 -4.87 -12.91
CA GLN A 155 -10.00 -4.85 -11.46
C GLN A 155 -9.32 -6.04 -10.80
N LEU A 156 -8.48 -5.79 -9.79
CA LEU A 156 -7.79 -6.83 -9.03
C LEU A 156 -8.01 -6.65 -7.53
N PHE A 157 -8.06 -7.77 -6.80
CA PHE A 157 -8.00 -7.81 -5.34
C PHE A 157 -6.70 -8.49 -4.94
N ILE A 158 -5.84 -7.79 -4.20
CA ILE A 158 -4.48 -8.22 -3.85
C ILE A 158 -4.29 -8.22 -2.33
#